data_AF-H1Y8M4-F1
#
_entry.id   AF-H1Y8M4-F1
#
_cell.length_a   1.000
_cell.length_b   1.000
_cell.length_c   1.000
_cell.angle_alpha   90.00
_cell.angle_beta   90.00
_cell.angle_gamma   90.00
#
_symmetry.space_group_name_H-M   'P 1'
#
loop_
_entity.id
_entity.type
_entity.pdbx_description
1 polymer ?
#
loop_
_entity_poly.entity_id
_entity_poly.type
_entity_poly.pdbx_seq_one_letter_code
_entity_poly.pdbx_strand_id
1 'polypeptide(L)'
;MKKKELITSIEVALKEADILKEFSKDYTEDVESAKYVLNLLREVVIKDFENINIRILRAMHDVGMSSYKDFANTKLEGAINKITSILYDEIPGYKDLEPLRMDFGQQNPI
;
A
#
# COMPACT_ATOMS: atom_id res chain seq x y z
N MET A 1 6.73 17.37 -7.76
CA MET A 1 5.51 17.00 -8.51
C MET A 1 4.98 15.63 -8.08
N LYS A 2 5.85 14.62 -7.99
CA LYS A 2 5.45 13.22 -7.72
C LYS A 2 5.10 12.88 -6.27
N LYS A 3 5.58 13.60 -5.24
CA LYS A 3 5.05 13.50 -3.85
C LYS A 3 3.53 13.74 -3.80
N LYS A 4 3.04 14.77 -4.49
CA LYS A 4 1.60 15.09 -4.55
C LYS A 4 0.83 14.00 -5.28
N GLU A 5 1.38 13.50 -6.39
CA GLU A 5 0.80 12.36 -7.13
C GLU A 5 0.70 11.10 -6.27
N LEU A 6 1.74 10.80 -5.47
CA LEU A 6 1.74 9.66 -4.55
C LEU A 6 0.65 9.81 -3.49
N ILE A 7 0.57 10.97 -2.83
CA ILE A 7 -0.48 11.24 -1.84
C ILE A 7 -1.87 11.08 -2.45
N THR A 8 -2.12 11.69 -3.61
CA THR A 8 -3.41 11.55 -4.31
C THR A 8 -3.72 10.10 -4.67
N SER A 9 -2.72 9.33 -5.11
CA SER A 9 -2.91 7.91 -5.44
C SER A 9 -3.23 7.09 -4.19
N ILE A 10 -2.61 7.39 -3.05
CA ILE A 10 -2.91 6.75 -1.76
C ILE A 10 -4.34 7.08 -1.31
N GLU A 11 -4.78 8.34 -1.43
CA GLU A 11 -6.15 8.74 -1.09
C GLU A 11 -7.19 8.04 -1.96
N VAL A 12 -6.91 7.86 -3.26
CA VAL A 12 -7.78 7.08 -4.15
C VAL A 12 -7.84 5.62 -3.69
N ALA A 13 -6.70 4.98 -3.40
CA ALA A 13 -6.69 3.59 -2.93
C ALA A 13 -7.46 3.40 -1.63
N LEU A 14 -7.31 4.33 -0.66
CA LEU A 14 -8.06 4.29 0.60
C LEU A 14 -9.58 4.39 0.36
N LYS A 15 -10.01 5.28 -0.54
CA LYS A 15 -11.42 5.41 -0.91
C LYS A 15 -11.97 4.16 -1.59
N GLU A 16 -11.23 3.58 -2.54
CA GLU A 16 -11.64 2.35 -3.22
C GLU A 16 -11.67 1.15 -2.25
N ALA A 17 -10.80 1.14 -1.23
CA ALA A 17 -10.83 0.14 -0.16
C ALA A 17 -12.10 0.25 0.70
N ASP A 18 -12.49 1.47 1.08
CA ASP A 18 -13.76 1.69 1.81
C ASP A 18 -14.97 1.23 0.98
N ILE A 19 -15.00 1.56 -0.32
CA ILE A 19 -16.04 1.09 -1.24
C ILE A 19 -16.05 -0.44 -1.29
N LEU A 20 -14.90 -1.08 -1.53
CA LEU A 20 -14.83 -2.54 -1.66
C LEU A 20 -15.31 -3.25 -0.38
N LYS A 21 -14.97 -2.71 0.79
CA LYS A 21 -15.44 -3.21 2.10
C LYS A 21 -16.96 -3.12 2.26
N GLU A 22 -17.58 -2.04 1.79
CA GLU A 22 -19.04 -1.87 1.86
C GLU A 22 -19.79 -2.86 0.96
N PHE A 23 -19.21 -3.21 -0.19
CA PHE A 23 -19.88 -4.04 -1.21
C PHE A 23 -19.52 -5.53 -1.16
N SER A 24 -18.51 -5.93 -0.38
CA SER A 24 -18.09 -7.34 -0.29
C SER A 24 -17.67 -7.75 1.12
N LYS A 25 -18.34 -8.75 1.69
CA LYS A 25 -17.98 -9.35 2.99
C LYS A 25 -16.73 -10.23 2.90
N ASP A 26 -16.47 -10.79 1.73
CA ASP A 26 -15.42 -11.80 1.53
C ASP A 26 -14.01 -11.22 1.60
N TYR A 27 -13.85 -9.91 1.43
CA TYR A 27 -12.53 -9.24 1.42
C TYR A 27 -12.20 -8.49 2.71
N THR A 28 -13.02 -8.61 3.76
CA THR A 28 -12.96 -7.70 4.92
C THR A 28 -11.57 -7.63 5.56
N GLU A 29 -10.90 -8.76 5.77
CA GLU A 29 -9.59 -8.81 6.44
C GLU A 29 -8.44 -8.31 5.54
N ASP A 30 -8.45 -8.71 4.27
CA ASP A 30 -7.43 -8.29 3.29
C ASP A 30 -7.50 -6.78 3.04
N VAL A 31 -8.73 -6.25 2.91
CA VAL A 31 -8.96 -4.81 2.71
C VAL A 31 -8.49 -4.00 3.91
N GLU A 32 -8.78 -4.45 5.14
CA GLU A 32 -8.32 -3.74 6.34
C GLU A 32 -6.79 -3.77 6.47
N SER A 33 -6.16 -4.90 6.13
CA SER A 33 -4.69 -5.02 6.09
C SER A 33 -4.07 -4.06 5.08
N ALA A 34 -4.61 -4.01 3.85
CA ALA A 34 -4.16 -3.07 2.83
C ALA A 34 -4.36 -1.60 3.27
N LYS A 35 -5.52 -1.27 3.85
CA LYS A 35 -5.80 0.07 4.39
C LYS A 35 -4.82 0.49 5.48
N TYR A 36 -4.46 -0.42 6.37
CA TYR A 36 -3.48 -0.14 7.41
C TYR A 36 -2.14 0.30 6.82
N VAL A 37 -1.60 -0.46 5.86
CA VAL A 37 -0.33 -0.12 5.20
C VAL A 37 -0.43 1.18 4.40
N LEU A 38 -1.54 1.40 3.69
CA LEU A 38 -1.79 2.64 2.94
C LEU A 38 -1.83 3.87 3.86
N ASN A 39 -2.45 3.77 5.03
CA ASN A 39 -2.46 4.86 6.02
C ASN A 39 -1.06 5.14 6.57
N LEU A 40 -0.29 4.10 6.92
CA LEU A 40 1.10 4.27 7.36
C LEU A 40 1.96 4.96 6.29
N LEU A 41 1.83 4.53 5.03
CA LEU A 41 2.53 5.14 3.91
C LEU A 41 2.14 6.62 3.78
N ARG A 42 0.83 6.93 3.84
CA ARG A 42 0.34 8.32 3.75
C ARG A 42 0.97 9.20 4.83
N GLU A 43 0.92 8.76 6.08
CA GLU A 43 1.45 9.52 7.22
C GLU A 43 2.93 9.83 7.06
N VAL A 44 3.72 8.82 6.68
CA VAL A 44 5.16 9.00 6.48
C VAL A 44 5.45 9.87 5.26
N VAL A 45 4.78 9.68 4.12
CA VAL A 45 4.95 10.51 2.93
C VAL A 45 4.61 11.99 3.20
N ILE A 46 3.55 12.25 3.97
CA ILE A 46 3.19 13.63 4.38
C ILE A 46 4.31 14.23 5.21
N LYS A 47 4.75 13.51 6.24
CA LYS A 47 5.76 13.95 7.21
C LYS A 47 7.14 14.15 6.58
N ASP A 48 7.65 13.11 5.92
CA ASP A 48 8.99 13.06 5.33
C ASP A 48 9.05 12.04 4.19
N PHE A 49 8.94 12.54 2.96
CA PHE A 49 8.94 11.71 1.75
C PHE A 49 10.33 11.16 1.41
N GLU A 50 11.40 11.85 1.81
CA GLU A 50 12.77 11.43 1.47
C GLU A 50 13.24 10.28 2.37
N ASN A 51 12.64 10.12 3.56
CA ASN A 51 13.02 9.13 4.55
C ASN A 51 11.88 8.17 4.92
N ILE A 52 11.24 7.57 3.91
CA ILE A 52 10.19 6.58 4.15
C ILE A 52 10.81 5.32 4.79
N ASN A 53 10.23 4.87 5.90
CA ASN A 53 10.71 3.69 6.63
C ASN A 53 10.70 2.45 5.73
N ILE A 54 11.83 1.75 5.66
CA ILE A 54 12.00 0.55 4.83
C ILE A 54 10.95 -0.54 5.11
N ARG A 55 10.46 -0.67 6.35
CA ARG A 55 9.40 -1.64 6.69
C ARG A 55 8.08 -1.29 6.02
N ILE A 56 7.74 0.00 5.93
CA ILE A 56 6.52 0.45 5.23
C ILE A 56 6.64 0.18 3.73
N LEU A 57 7.83 0.42 3.16
CA LEU A 57 8.09 0.13 1.75
C LEU A 57 7.96 -1.37 1.45
N ARG A 58 8.54 -2.23 2.29
CA ARG A 58 8.40 -3.68 2.17
C ARG A 58 6.94 -4.14 2.33
N ALA A 59 6.21 -3.56 3.28
CA ALA A 59 4.79 -3.87 3.46
C ALA A 59 3.95 -3.44 2.24
N MET A 60 4.26 -2.30 1.63
CA MET A 60 3.63 -1.90 0.37
C MET A 60 4.00 -2.83 -0.78
N HIS A 61 5.20 -3.40 -0.77
CA HIS A 61 5.59 -4.41 -1.74
C HIS A 61 4.73 -5.68 -1.57
N ASP A 62 4.46 -6.12 -0.35
CA ASP A 62 3.53 -7.23 -0.08
C ASP A 62 2.12 -6.94 -0.56
N VAL A 63 1.57 -5.77 -0.21
CA VAL A 63 0.24 -5.32 -0.68
C VAL A 63 0.19 -5.26 -2.21
N GLY A 64 1.26 -4.80 -2.85
CA GLY A 64 1.37 -4.78 -4.30
C GLY A 64 1.38 -6.16 -4.95
N MET A 65 2.04 -7.15 -4.33
CA MET A 65 2.04 -8.51 -4.85
C MET A 65 0.70 -9.23 -4.61
N SER A 66 0.10 -9.00 -3.45
CA SER A 66 -1.14 -9.70 -3.06
C SER A 66 -2.38 -9.10 -3.72
N SER A 67 -2.35 -7.83 -4.14
CA SER A 67 -3.49 -7.15 -4.79
C SER A 67 -4.04 -7.89 -6.01
N TYR A 68 -3.17 -8.53 -6.81
CA TYR A 68 -3.54 -9.32 -7.98
C TYR A 68 -4.34 -10.58 -7.65
N LYS A 69 -4.23 -11.07 -6.42
CA LYS A 69 -4.98 -12.21 -5.91
C LYS A 69 -6.18 -11.75 -5.09
N ASP A 70 -5.95 -10.87 -4.14
CA ASP A 70 -6.93 -10.52 -3.11
C ASP A 70 -7.94 -9.49 -3.63
N PHE A 71 -7.57 -8.66 -4.61
CA PHE A 71 -8.41 -7.60 -5.16
C PHE A 71 -8.54 -7.67 -6.68
N ALA A 72 -8.38 -8.87 -7.25
CA ALA A 72 -8.32 -9.07 -8.69
C ALA A 72 -9.52 -8.44 -9.43
N ASN A 73 -9.22 -7.67 -10.48
CA ASN A 73 -10.16 -6.93 -11.32
C ASN A 73 -10.98 -5.86 -10.58
N THR A 74 -10.48 -5.35 -9.46
CA THR A 74 -11.12 -4.25 -8.73
C THR A 74 -10.43 -2.91 -9.00
N LYS A 75 -11.12 -1.81 -8.69
CA LYS A 75 -10.51 -0.47 -8.71
C LYS A 75 -9.42 -0.31 -7.66
N LEU A 76 -9.53 -1.03 -6.54
CA LEU A 76 -8.52 -1.04 -5.48
C LEU A 76 -7.19 -1.62 -5.99
N GLU A 77 -7.22 -2.73 -6.72
CA GLU A 77 -6.03 -3.29 -7.38
C GLU A 77 -5.37 -2.24 -8.29
N GLY A 78 -6.14 -1.60 -9.17
CA GLY A 78 -5.62 -0.56 -10.05
C GLY A 78 -4.98 0.61 -9.30
N ALA A 79 -5.57 1.03 -8.18
CA ALA A 79 -5.03 2.10 -7.34
C ALA A 79 -3.73 1.68 -6.63
N ILE A 80 -3.66 0.45 -6.08
CA ILE A 80 -2.44 -0.11 -5.48
C ILE A 80 -1.32 -0.23 -6.52
N ASN A 81 -1.63 -0.69 -7.74
CA ASN A 81 -0.67 -0.81 -8.83
C ASN A 81 -0.09 0.54 -9.25
N LYS A 82 -0.90 1.60 -9.21
CA LYS A 82 -0.42 2.96 -9.47
C LYS A 82 0.54 3.44 -8.37
N ILE A 83 0.24 3.17 -7.10
CA ILE A 83 1.12 3.53 -5.97
C ILE A 83 2.45 2.79 -6.07
N THR A 84 2.43 1.48 -6.27
CA THR A 84 3.64 0.65 -6.36
C THR A 84 4.52 1.05 -7.54
N SER A 85 3.92 1.39 -8.69
CA SER A 85 4.64 1.97 -9.83
C SER A 85 5.35 3.28 -9.48
N ILE A 86 4.69 4.18 -8.74
CA ILE A 86 5.33 5.44 -8.30
C ILE A 86 6.50 5.14 -7.36
N LEU A 87 6.33 4.23 -6.40
CA LEU A 87 7.41 3.85 -5.48
C LEU A 87 8.59 3.21 -6.22
N TYR A 88 8.31 2.38 -7.24
CA TYR A 88 9.31 1.78 -8.13
C TYR A 88 10.17 2.83 -8.85
N ASP A 89 9.52 3.88 -9.35
CA ASP A 89 10.20 4.92 -10.13
C ASP A 89 10.96 5.91 -9.23
N GLU A 90 10.44 6.20 -8.03
CA GLU A 90 10.90 7.33 -7.22
C GLU A 90 11.81 6.96 -6.06
N ILE A 91 11.73 5.73 -5.54
CA ILE A 91 12.49 5.34 -4.35
C ILE A 91 13.64 4.41 -4.77
N PRO A 92 14.90 4.87 -4.66
CA PRO A 92 16.06 4.04 -4.96
C PRO A 92 16.05 2.74 -4.15
N GLY A 93 16.20 1.61 -4.84
CA GLY A 93 16.24 0.29 -4.22
C GLY A 93 14.88 -0.29 -3.84
N TYR A 94 13.75 0.40 -4.07
CA TYR A 94 12.42 -0.16 -3.79
C TYR A 94 12.17 -1.48 -4.51
N LYS A 95 12.58 -1.56 -5.78
CA LYS A 95 12.49 -2.76 -6.63
C LYS A 95 13.28 -3.98 -6.11
N ASP A 96 14.30 -3.71 -5.29
CA ASP A 96 15.22 -4.72 -4.76
C ASP A 96 14.84 -5.11 -3.32
N LEU A 97 13.78 -4.52 -2.76
CA LEU A 97 13.30 -4.83 -1.43
C LEU A 97 12.67 -6.22 -1.40
N GLU A 98 13.11 -7.05 -0.46
CA GLU A 98 12.42 -8.29 -0.18
C GLU A 98 11.05 -8.02 0.48
N PRO A 99 9.98 -8.72 0.07
CA PRO A 99 8.71 -8.68 0.78
C PRO A 99 8.88 -9.03 2.29
N LEU A 100 8.00 -8.52 3.16
CA LEU A 100 7.98 -8.94 4.57
C LEU A 100 7.38 -10.34 4.73
N ARG A 101 6.54 -10.82 3.80
CA ARG A 101 5.85 -12.12 3.91
C ARG A 101 5.01 -12.19 5.21
N MET A 102 4.79 -13.38 5.79
CA MET A 102 3.99 -13.61 7.01
C MET A 102 4.51 -12.91 8.29
N ASP A 103 5.61 -12.15 8.22
CA ASP A 103 6.19 -11.47 9.38
C ASP A 103 5.54 -10.11 9.68
N PHE A 104 4.66 -9.62 8.79
CA PHE A 104 3.89 -8.40 9.04
C PHE A 104 2.81 -8.67 10.11
N GLY A 105 3.04 -8.19 11.34
CA GLY A 105 2.14 -8.38 12.48
C GLY A 105 2.63 -9.36 13.57
N GLN A 106 3.70 -10.13 13.32
CA GLN A 106 4.27 -11.05 14.33
C GLN A 106 5.34 -10.42 15.22
N GLN A 107 5.87 -9.25 14.86
CA GLN A 107 6.81 -8.51 15.69
C GLN A 107 6.20 -7.17 16.06
N ASN A 108 6.02 -6.97 17.37
CA ASN A 108 5.48 -5.80 18.07
C ASN A 108 5.18 -4.57 17.19
N PRO A 109 3.92 -4.07 17.17
CA PRO A 109 3.62 -2.78 16.59
C PRO A 109 4.46 -1.72 17.30
N ILE A 110 5.04 -0.81 16.51
CA ILE A 110 5.66 0.41 17.01
C ILE A 110 4.58 1.24 17.72
#